data_AF-A0AAE2Y3W8-F1
#
_entry.id   AF-A0AAE2Y3W8-F1
#
_cell.length_a   1.000
_cell.length_b   1.000
_cell.length_c   1.000
_cell.angle_alpha   90.00
_cell.angle_beta   90.00
_cell.angle_gamma   90.00
#
_symmetry.space_group_name_H-M   'P 1'
#
loop_
_entity.id
_entity.type
_entity.pdbx_description
1 polymer ?
#
loop_
_entity_poly.entity_id
_entity_poly.type
_entity_poly.pdbx_seq_one_letter_code
_entity_poly.pdbx_strand_id
1 'polypeptide(L)'
;MAKIYLIKEGDYEEIMQPVFSTGDTYVVDAGDRIWIWLGEKTTVDEKFAGAFISNLMDKQRKGKPRVETVHQGNEPLEFRKTVGPMRIVDQDLAKSMLKKTEKKTHPVVMYRISGEEFETLDDVQFVQVPLSKASLDSEDVFLIDTYDTIYIWQGKKSSVREKVVGGRIARKFDAERVGVQKEVFVEEGEEPDKLKKILGL
;
A
#
# COMPACT_ATOMS: atom_id res chain seq x y z
N MET A 1 -5.70 33.80 -21.50
CA MET A 1 -5.65 32.36 -21.84
C MET A 1 -5.25 31.64 -20.58
N ALA A 2 -5.94 30.57 -20.21
CA ALA A 2 -5.58 29.82 -19.00
C ALA A 2 -4.21 29.16 -19.21
N LYS A 3 -3.41 29.14 -18.15
CA LYS A 3 -2.16 28.39 -18.11
C LYS A 3 -2.43 27.02 -17.50
N ILE A 4 -1.82 25.99 -18.06
CA ILE A 4 -2.00 24.61 -17.60
C ILE A 4 -0.64 24.11 -17.16
N TYR A 5 -0.56 23.56 -15.95
CA TYR A 5 0.67 23.04 -15.39
C TYR A 5 0.50 21.57 -15.03
N LEU A 6 1.40 20.71 -15.51
CA LEU A 6 1.53 19.33 -15.05
C LEU A 6 2.25 19.33 -13.70
N ILE A 7 1.70 18.65 -12.70
CA ILE A 7 2.38 18.44 -11.42
C ILE A 7 3.33 17.27 -11.55
N LYS A 8 4.61 17.49 -11.25
CA LYS A 8 5.64 16.46 -11.40
C LYS A 8 6.77 16.67 -10.40
N GLU A 9 7.16 15.59 -9.72
CA GLU A 9 8.32 15.57 -8.81
C GLU A 9 8.30 16.68 -7.74
N GLY A 10 7.11 17.03 -7.25
CA GLY A 10 6.91 18.05 -6.21
C GLY A 10 6.92 19.49 -6.72
N ASP A 11 7.06 19.69 -8.03
CA ASP A 11 7.02 20.98 -8.71
C ASP A 11 5.95 20.96 -9.83
N TYR A 12 5.98 21.95 -10.72
CA TYR A 12 5.05 22.06 -11.85
C TYR A 12 5.71 22.53 -13.14
N GLU A 13 5.25 22.01 -14.27
CA GLU A 13 5.72 22.36 -15.62
C GLU A 13 4.57 22.88 -16.49
N GLU A 14 4.72 24.06 -17.09
CA GLU A 14 3.70 24.63 -17.99
C GLU A 14 3.61 23.82 -19.29
N ILE A 15 2.41 23.32 -19.61
CA ILE A 15 2.13 22.63 -20.87
C ILE A 15 1.44 23.58 -21.85
N MET A 16 1.87 23.53 -23.11
CA MET A 16 1.36 24.44 -24.15
C MET A 16 0.08 23.94 -24.81
N GLN A 17 -0.24 22.65 -24.68
CA GLN A 17 -1.42 22.03 -25.26
C GLN A 17 -2.25 21.38 -24.15
N PRO A 18 -3.59 21.39 -24.24
CA PRO A 18 -4.49 20.80 -23.26
C PRO A 18 -4.53 19.26 -23.39
N VAL A 19 -3.36 18.62 -23.23
CA VAL A 19 -3.19 17.17 -23.18
C VAL A 19 -3.07 16.77 -21.72
N PHE A 20 -4.13 16.12 -21.22
CA PHE A 20 -4.24 15.63 -19.85
C PHE A 20 -3.99 14.13 -19.84
N SER A 21 -3.53 13.61 -18.72
CA SER A 21 -3.18 12.21 -18.55
C SER A 21 -3.94 11.63 -17.37
N THR A 22 -4.52 10.46 -17.56
CA THR A 22 -5.31 9.76 -16.52
C THR A 22 -4.49 9.49 -15.26
N GLY A 23 -3.17 9.33 -15.38
CA GLY A 23 -2.24 9.08 -14.29
C GLY A 23 -1.78 10.32 -13.53
N ASP A 24 -2.15 11.54 -13.93
CA ASP A 24 -1.49 12.75 -13.43
C ASP A 24 -2.45 13.78 -12.81
N THR A 25 -1.87 14.71 -12.05
CA THR A 25 -2.55 15.90 -11.53
C THR A 25 -2.09 17.15 -12.29
N TYR A 26 -3.01 18.06 -12.57
CA TYR A 26 -2.73 19.32 -13.25
C TYR A 26 -3.31 20.51 -12.49
N VAL A 27 -2.65 21.66 -12.58
CA VAL A 27 -3.16 22.95 -12.12
C VAL A 27 -3.50 23.81 -13.33
N VAL A 28 -4.74 24.24 -13.45
CA VAL A 28 -5.22 25.15 -14.49
C VAL A 28 -5.49 26.51 -13.88
N ASP A 29 -4.68 27.49 -14.25
CA ASP A 29 -4.75 28.85 -13.75
C ASP A 29 -5.38 29.79 -14.79
N ALA A 30 -6.59 30.27 -14.50
CA ALA A 30 -7.34 31.21 -15.33
C ALA A 30 -7.37 32.63 -14.75
N GLY A 31 -6.49 32.95 -13.80
CA GLY A 31 -6.41 34.26 -13.15
C GLY A 31 -7.28 34.33 -11.89
N ASP A 32 -8.59 34.51 -12.03
CA ASP A 32 -9.56 34.59 -10.93
C ASP A 32 -10.03 33.21 -10.44
N ARG A 33 -9.67 32.15 -11.17
CA ARG A 33 -9.92 30.76 -10.79
C ARG A 33 -8.70 29.90 -11.02
N ILE A 34 -8.51 28.96 -10.11
CA ILE A 34 -7.48 27.93 -10.19
C ILE A 34 -8.18 26.59 -10.02
N TRP A 35 -8.04 25.70 -10.99
CA TRP A 35 -8.55 24.33 -10.88
C TRP A 35 -7.42 23.34 -10.67
N ILE A 36 -7.62 22.39 -9.78
CA ILE A 36 -6.80 21.20 -9.62
C ILE A 36 -7.53 20.09 -10.36
N TRP A 37 -7.08 19.73 -11.56
CA TRP A 37 -7.64 18.60 -12.30
C TRP A 37 -6.93 17.31 -11.87
N LEU A 38 -7.70 16.31 -11.46
CA LEU A 38 -7.23 15.03 -10.95
C LEU A 38 -7.58 13.91 -11.93
N GLY A 39 -6.55 13.29 -12.51
CA GLY A 39 -6.70 12.05 -13.27
C GLY A 39 -7.24 10.91 -12.40
N GLU A 40 -7.93 9.95 -13.02
CA GLU A 40 -8.53 8.81 -12.30
C GLU A 40 -7.47 7.94 -11.58
N LYS A 41 -6.26 7.84 -12.16
CA LYS A 41 -5.15 7.01 -11.66
C LYS A 41 -4.05 7.81 -10.96
N THR A 42 -4.24 9.13 -10.75
CA THR A 42 -3.20 9.98 -10.12
C THR A 42 -2.89 9.60 -8.69
N THR A 43 -1.61 9.76 -8.35
CA THR A 43 -1.02 9.34 -7.09
C THR A 43 -1.33 10.32 -5.95
N VAL A 44 -1.18 9.85 -4.70
CA VAL A 44 -1.53 10.67 -3.52
C VAL A 44 -0.59 11.87 -3.37
N ASP A 45 0.69 11.70 -3.72
CA ASP A 45 1.69 12.77 -3.66
C ASP A 45 1.45 13.84 -4.73
N GLU A 46 1.04 13.47 -5.94
CA GLU A 46 0.64 14.43 -6.97
C GLU A 46 -0.60 15.24 -6.58
N LYS A 47 -1.63 14.58 -6.01
CA LYS A 47 -2.82 15.26 -5.46
C LYS A 47 -2.42 16.30 -4.41
N PHE A 48 -1.55 15.90 -3.49
CA PHE A 48 -1.04 16.78 -2.44
C PHE A 48 -0.26 17.95 -3.03
N ALA A 49 0.66 17.70 -3.96
CA ALA A 49 1.46 18.73 -4.61
C ALA A 49 0.57 19.71 -5.40
N GLY A 50 -0.42 19.25 -6.17
CA GLY A 50 -1.36 20.11 -6.88
C GLY A 50 -2.17 21.01 -5.94
N ALA A 51 -2.64 20.48 -4.81
CA ALA A 51 -3.32 21.27 -3.78
C ALA A 51 -2.39 22.29 -3.12
N PHE A 52 -1.15 21.91 -2.81
CA PHE A 52 -0.15 22.79 -2.21
C PHE A 52 0.23 23.94 -3.15
N ILE A 53 0.52 23.63 -4.41
CA ILE A 53 0.91 24.60 -5.45
C ILE A 53 -0.25 25.57 -5.73
N SER A 54 -1.48 25.08 -5.85
CA SER A 54 -2.65 25.95 -6.05
C SER A 54 -2.87 26.91 -4.88
N ASN A 55 -2.70 26.44 -3.64
CA ASN A 55 -2.76 27.29 -2.45
C ASN A 55 -1.63 28.33 -2.42
N LEU A 56 -0.43 27.99 -2.90
CA LEU A 56 0.67 28.94 -3.00
C LEU A 56 0.37 30.05 -4.02
N MET A 57 -0.16 29.68 -5.20
CA MET A 57 -0.59 30.62 -6.23
C MET A 57 -1.70 31.56 -5.74
N ASP A 58 -2.68 31.01 -5.01
CA ASP A 58 -3.75 31.80 -4.38
C ASP A 58 -3.20 32.80 -3.35
N LYS A 59 -2.31 32.34 -2.45
CA LYS A 59 -1.68 33.20 -1.43
C LYS A 59 -0.87 34.33 -2.05
N GLN A 60 -0.13 34.09 -3.13
CA GLN A 60 0.60 35.13 -3.86
C GLN A 60 -0.33 36.22 -4.41
N ARG A 61 -1.59 35.86 -4.68
CA ARG A 61 -2.65 36.76 -5.16
C ARG A 61 -3.57 37.25 -4.06
N LYS A 62 -3.16 37.08 -2.79
CA LYS A 62 -3.87 37.52 -1.58
C LYS A 62 -5.28 36.92 -1.45
N GLY A 63 -5.47 35.65 -1.83
CA GLY A 63 -6.76 34.97 -1.66
C GLY A 63 -7.83 35.37 -2.68
N LYS A 64 -7.44 36.04 -3.78
CA LYS A 64 -8.40 36.52 -4.78
C LYS A 64 -8.92 35.41 -5.69
N PRO A 65 -8.09 34.48 -6.19
CA PRO A 65 -8.59 33.37 -6.98
C PRO A 65 -9.46 32.41 -6.17
N ARG A 66 -10.47 31.82 -6.82
CA ARG A 66 -11.17 30.66 -6.27
C ARG A 66 -10.45 29.37 -6.66
N VAL A 67 -10.06 28.56 -5.68
CA VAL A 67 -9.44 27.23 -5.90
C VAL A 67 -10.52 26.15 -5.88
N GLU A 68 -10.56 25.28 -6.90
CA GLU A 68 -11.54 24.20 -7.03
C GLU A 68 -10.86 22.90 -7.49
N THR A 69 -11.33 21.76 -6.99
CA THR A 69 -10.88 20.44 -7.48
C THR A 69 -11.85 19.91 -8.53
N VAL A 70 -11.31 19.39 -9.63
CA VAL A 70 -12.04 18.79 -10.75
C VAL A 70 -11.55 17.36 -10.93
N HIS A 71 -12.47 16.40 -10.93
CA HIS A 71 -12.14 15.01 -11.18
C HIS A 71 -12.33 14.67 -12.66
N GLN A 72 -11.44 13.84 -13.22
CA GLN A 72 -11.58 13.29 -14.56
C GLN A 72 -12.99 12.72 -14.78
N GLY A 73 -13.63 13.12 -15.88
CA GLY A 73 -14.99 12.70 -16.24
C GLY A 73 -16.11 13.49 -15.55
N ASN A 74 -15.78 14.35 -14.59
CA ASN A 74 -16.73 15.23 -13.88
C ASN A 74 -16.40 16.71 -14.10
N GLU A 75 -15.87 17.08 -15.27
CA GLU A 75 -15.45 18.45 -15.57
C GLU A 75 -16.65 19.42 -15.70
N PRO A 76 -16.72 20.47 -14.85
CA PRO A 76 -17.75 21.49 -14.96
C PRO A 76 -17.73 22.20 -16.32
N LEU A 77 -18.88 22.76 -16.73
CA LEU A 77 -18.99 23.47 -18.00
C LEU A 77 -18.01 24.66 -18.10
N GLU A 78 -17.83 25.39 -17.01
CA GLU A 78 -16.92 26.55 -16.95
C GLU A 78 -15.45 26.14 -17.13
N PHE A 79 -15.04 25.03 -16.51
CA PHE A 79 -13.71 24.46 -16.69
C PHE A 79 -13.48 24.05 -18.15
N ARG A 80 -14.43 23.30 -18.74
CA ARG A 80 -14.35 22.86 -20.16
C ARG A 80 -14.29 24.03 -21.14
N LYS A 81 -15.05 25.11 -20.88
CA LYS A 81 -14.97 26.34 -21.69
C LYS A 81 -13.62 27.04 -21.57
N THR A 82 -13.02 27.00 -20.38
CA THR A 82 -11.75 27.67 -20.09
C THR A 82 -10.56 26.93 -20.70
N VAL A 83 -10.54 25.61 -20.59
CA VAL A 83 -9.49 24.75 -21.15
C VAL A 83 -9.67 24.56 -22.67
N GLY A 84 -10.92 24.56 -23.15
CA GLY A 84 -11.24 24.23 -24.54
C GLY A 84 -11.19 22.72 -24.80
N PRO A 85 -11.02 22.30 -26.07
CA PRO A 85 -10.92 20.89 -26.43
C PRO A 85 -9.73 20.24 -25.72
N MET A 86 -10.02 19.35 -24.77
CA MET A 86 -9.00 18.58 -24.06
C MET A 86 -8.82 17.20 -24.68
N ARG A 87 -7.57 16.75 -24.74
CA ARG A 87 -7.24 15.36 -25.08
C ARG A 87 -6.78 14.66 -23.81
N ILE A 88 -7.49 13.62 -23.39
CA ILE A 88 -7.12 12.78 -22.25
C ILE A 88 -6.44 11.52 -22.77
N VAL A 89 -5.25 11.20 -22.26
CA VAL A 89 -4.49 9.98 -22.60
C VAL A 89 -4.39 9.06 -21.40
N ASP A 90 -4.47 7.75 -21.62
CA ASP A 90 -4.26 6.76 -20.55
C ASP A 90 -2.75 6.50 -20.36
N GLN A 91 -2.08 7.45 -19.70
CA GLN A 91 -0.64 7.43 -19.42
C GLN A 91 -0.37 7.90 -17.98
N ASP A 92 0.90 7.90 -17.59
CA ASP A 92 1.44 8.45 -16.34
C ASP A 92 2.73 9.20 -16.75
N LEU A 93 2.66 10.52 -16.79
CA LEU A 93 3.68 11.40 -17.38
C LEU A 93 4.64 11.95 -16.32
N ALA A 94 4.13 12.14 -15.10
CA ALA A 94 4.90 12.42 -13.91
C ALA A 94 5.40 11.13 -13.28
N LYS A 95 6.47 11.25 -12.50
CA LYS A 95 6.95 10.14 -11.68
C LYS A 95 6.54 10.43 -10.26
N SER A 96 5.80 9.51 -9.64
CA SER A 96 5.47 9.61 -8.22
C SER A 96 6.75 9.74 -7.39
N MET A 97 6.73 10.70 -6.47
CA MET A 97 7.77 10.90 -5.45
C MET A 97 7.71 9.86 -4.34
N LEU A 98 6.60 9.14 -4.23
CA LEU A 98 6.49 8.03 -3.31
C LEU A 98 7.40 6.91 -3.81
N LYS A 99 8.44 6.61 -3.03
CA LYS A 99 9.17 5.37 -3.22
C LYS A 99 8.18 4.24 -2.98
N LYS A 100 7.92 3.45 -4.03
CA LYS A 100 7.41 2.10 -3.81
C LYS A 100 8.38 1.47 -2.83
N THR A 101 7.90 1.11 -1.64
CA THR A 101 8.68 0.32 -0.72
C THR A 101 9.09 -0.93 -1.48
N GLU A 102 10.36 -1.02 -1.86
CA GLU A 102 10.95 -2.30 -2.16
C GLU A 102 10.64 -3.16 -0.95
N LYS A 103 10.05 -4.34 -1.17
CA LYS A 103 9.96 -5.34 -0.11
C LYS A 103 11.39 -5.53 0.34
N LYS A 104 11.78 -4.90 1.46
CA LYS A 104 13.04 -5.23 2.14
C LYS A 104 13.03 -6.75 2.19
N THR A 105 14.07 -7.39 1.68
CA THR A 105 14.18 -8.85 1.65
C THR A 105 13.96 -9.34 3.08
N HIS A 106 12.73 -9.74 3.37
CA HIS A 106 12.37 -10.20 4.68
C HIS A 106 12.96 -11.60 4.75
N PRO A 107 13.91 -11.85 5.69
CA PRO A 107 14.45 -13.18 5.84
C PRO A 107 13.28 -14.11 6.18
N VAL A 108 13.24 -15.29 5.58
CA VAL A 108 12.27 -16.29 5.99
C VAL A 108 12.64 -16.72 7.41
N VAL A 109 11.73 -16.51 8.35
CA VAL A 109 11.93 -16.82 9.77
C VAL A 109 10.86 -17.79 10.25
N MET A 110 11.22 -18.59 11.24
CA MET A 110 10.31 -19.54 11.87
C MET A 110 10.26 -19.31 13.37
N TYR A 111 9.07 -19.40 13.93
CA TYR A 111 8.84 -19.26 15.36
C TYR A 111 8.07 -20.47 15.89
N ARG A 112 8.46 -20.95 17.07
CA ARG A 112 7.72 -21.94 17.84
C ARG A 112 6.76 -21.24 18.78
N ILE A 113 5.54 -21.76 18.85
CA ILE A 113 4.47 -21.35 19.76
C ILE A 113 4.17 -22.54 20.66
N SER A 114 4.56 -22.40 21.92
CA SER A 114 4.54 -23.49 22.89
C SER A 114 4.01 -22.98 24.22
N GLY A 115 3.15 -23.75 24.87
CA GLY A 115 2.66 -23.47 26.22
C GLY A 115 2.31 -24.74 26.98
N GLU A 116 2.52 -24.71 28.29
CA GLU A 116 2.28 -25.86 29.17
C GLU A 116 0.78 -26.07 29.43
N GLU A 117 0.36 -27.29 29.82
CA GLU A 117 -1.06 -27.68 29.92
C GLU A 117 -1.91 -26.75 30.81
N PHE A 118 -1.34 -26.22 31.90
CA PHE A 118 -2.03 -25.38 32.89
C PHE A 118 -1.82 -23.88 32.72
N GLU A 119 -1.11 -23.46 31.68
CA GLU A 119 -0.85 -22.05 31.39
C GLU A 119 -2.06 -21.35 30.76
N THR A 120 -2.11 -20.02 30.84
CA THR A 120 -3.12 -19.20 30.16
C THR A 120 -2.69 -18.88 28.72
N LEU A 121 -3.53 -18.15 27.99
CA LEU A 121 -3.16 -17.65 26.65
C LEU A 121 -1.97 -16.68 26.70
N ASP A 122 -1.80 -15.96 27.81
CA ASP A 122 -0.77 -14.93 27.96
C ASP A 122 0.61 -15.52 28.34
N ASP A 123 0.63 -16.78 28.76
CA ASP A 123 1.86 -17.50 29.14
C ASP A 123 2.50 -18.25 27.96
N VAL A 124 1.76 -18.40 26.84
CA VAL A 124 2.25 -19.10 25.63
C VAL A 124 3.47 -18.36 25.07
N GLN A 125 4.58 -19.07 24.96
CA GLN A 125 5.83 -18.53 24.46
C GLN A 125 5.83 -18.47 22.93
N PHE A 126 6.41 -17.41 22.38
CA PHE A 126 6.65 -17.25 20.95
C PHE A 126 8.13 -16.95 20.73
N VAL A 127 8.87 -17.96 20.26
CA VAL A 127 10.34 -17.91 20.22
C VAL A 127 10.83 -18.25 18.82
N GLN A 128 11.76 -17.46 18.30
CA GLN A 128 12.39 -17.74 17.01
C GLN A 128 13.24 -19.02 17.09
N VAL A 129 13.07 -19.90 16.12
CA VAL A 129 13.79 -21.18 16.01
C VAL A 129 14.48 -21.30 14.64
N PRO A 130 15.49 -22.18 14.49
CA PRO A 130 16.12 -22.42 13.19
C PRO A 130 15.11 -22.86 12.13
N LEU A 131 15.15 -22.25 10.94
CA LEU A 131 14.29 -22.60 9.80
C LEU A 131 14.68 -23.99 9.24
N SER A 132 14.10 -25.05 9.79
CA SER A 132 14.39 -26.43 9.39
C SER A 132 13.28 -27.37 9.86
N LYS A 133 13.06 -28.46 9.10
CA LYS A 133 12.27 -29.63 9.54
C LYS A 133 12.61 -30.09 10.96
N ALA A 134 13.90 -30.07 11.33
CA ALA A 134 14.36 -30.58 12.61
C ALA A 134 13.86 -29.78 13.83
N SER A 135 13.39 -28.55 13.61
CA SER A 135 12.81 -27.71 14.66
C SER A 135 11.32 -27.97 14.87
N LEU A 136 10.63 -28.62 13.91
CA LEU A 136 9.22 -28.93 14.04
C LEU A 136 9.00 -30.00 15.11
N ASP A 137 7.99 -29.78 15.93
CA ASP A 137 7.54 -30.67 16.99
C ASP A 137 6.02 -30.87 16.87
N SER A 138 5.57 -32.13 16.85
CA SER A 138 4.15 -32.45 16.74
C SER A 138 3.33 -31.93 17.93
N GLU A 139 3.97 -31.56 19.04
CA GLU A 139 3.33 -31.03 20.25
C GLU A 139 3.09 -29.52 20.23
N ASP A 140 3.57 -28.79 19.21
CA ASP A 140 3.47 -27.33 19.16
C ASP A 140 2.92 -26.77 17.84
N VAL A 141 2.71 -25.46 17.82
CA VAL A 141 2.40 -24.69 16.60
C VAL A 141 3.64 -23.92 16.15
N PHE A 142 3.83 -23.82 14.83
CA PHE A 142 4.94 -23.09 14.24
C PHE A 142 4.45 -22.05 13.23
N LEU A 143 5.07 -20.89 13.26
CA LEU A 143 4.77 -19.76 12.40
C LEU A 143 5.94 -19.55 11.44
N ILE A 144 5.74 -19.82 10.15
CA ILE A 144 6.75 -19.65 9.09
C ILE A 144 6.40 -18.40 8.29
N ASP A 145 7.21 -17.36 8.48
CA ASP A 145 6.98 -16.04 7.95
C ASP A 145 7.83 -15.79 6.71
N THR A 146 7.17 -15.67 5.56
CA THR A 146 7.79 -15.35 4.26
C THR A 146 7.49 -13.92 3.81
N TYR A 147 7.14 -13.04 4.75
CA TYR A 147 6.55 -11.72 4.53
C TYR A 147 5.17 -11.76 3.90
N ASP A 148 5.04 -12.17 2.64
CA ASP A 148 3.78 -12.15 1.88
C ASP A 148 2.83 -13.29 2.28
N THR A 149 3.38 -14.39 2.76
CA THR A 149 2.62 -15.56 3.21
C THR A 149 3.11 -15.97 4.58
N ILE A 150 2.17 -16.18 5.48
CA ILE A 150 2.39 -16.59 6.85
C ILE A 150 1.79 -17.98 6.99
N TYR A 151 2.62 -19.00 7.10
CA TYR A 151 2.16 -20.37 7.32
C TYR A 151 2.04 -20.62 8.83
N ILE A 152 0.88 -21.11 9.27
CA ILE A 152 0.61 -21.53 10.63
C ILE A 152 0.56 -23.06 10.62
N TRP A 153 1.71 -23.68 10.83
CA TRP A 153 1.85 -25.12 10.90
C TRP A 153 1.40 -25.63 12.26
N GLN A 154 0.49 -26.60 12.30
CA GLN A 154 -0.14 -27.11 13.52
C GLN A 154 0.27 -28.57 13.73
N GLY A 155 1.04 -28.83 14.77
CA GLY A 155 1.36 -30.19 15.18
C GLY A 155 0.11 -30.97 15.57
N LYS A 156 0.08 -32.27 15.28
CA LYS A 156 -1.07 -33.15 15.57
C LYS A 156 -1.46 -33.21 17.04
N LYS A 157 -0.52 -32.95 17.94
CA LYS A 157 -0.71 -32.95 19.39
C LYS A 157 -0.71 -31.54 19.99
N SER A 158 -0.56 -30.50 19.17
CA SER A 158 -0.61 -29.12 19.63
C SER A 158 -1.96 -28.78 20.27
N SER A 159 -1.90 -27.98 21.32
CA SER A 159 -3.06 -27.56 22.07
C SER A 159 -3.92 -26.56 21.29
N VAL A 160 -5.21 -26.53 21.59
CA VAL A 160 -6.13 -25.50 21.04
C VAL A 160 -5.63 -24.08 21.37
N ARG A 161 -4.97 -23.92 22.51
CA ARG A 161 -4.45 -22.65 22.97
C ARG A 161 -3.34 -22.13 22.05
N GLU A 162 -2.35 -22.95 21.74
CA GLU A 162 -1.27 -22.61 20.82
C GLU A 162 -1.80 -22.31 19.42
N LYS A 163 -2.78 -23.08 18.93
CA LYS A 163 -3.46 -22.81 17.65
C LYS A 163 -4.13 -21.44 17.63
N VAL A 164 -4.81 -21.06 18.70
CA VAL A 164 -5.44 -19.73 18.85
C VAL A 164 -4.38 -18.62 18.89
N VAL A 165 -3.31 -18.80 19.67
CA VAL A 165 -2.22 -17.82 19.76
C VAL A 165 -1.50 -17.66 18.42
N GLY A 166 -1.24 -18.75 17.70
CA GLY A 166 -0.66 -18.71 16.36
C GLY A 166 -1.49 -17.92 15.37
N GLY A 167 -2.81 -18.12 15.35
CA GLY A 167 -3.71 -17.30 14.54
C GLY A 167 -3.70 -15.81 14.94
N ARG A 168 -3.63 -15.50 16.24
CA ARG A 168 -3.55 -14.11 16.72
C ARG A 168 -2.26 -13.42 16.29
N ILE A 169 -1.13 -14.11 16.37
CA ILE A 169 0.18 -13.57 15.97
C ILE A 169 0.23 -13.37 14.45
N ALA A 170 -0.27 -14.32 13.66
CA ALA A 170 -0.35 -14.18 12.20
C ALA A 170 -1.17 -12.94 11.78
N ARG A 171 -2.33 -12.73 12.39
CA ARG A 171 -3.18 -11.54 12.17
C ARG A 171 -2.48 -10.24 12.57
N LYS A 172 -1.69 -10.27 13.64
CA LYS A 172 -0.91 -9.10 14.06
C LYS A 172 0.15 -8.73 13.00
N PHE A 173 0.82 -9.72 12.41
CA PHE A 173 1.77 -9.47 11.33
C PHE A 173 1.11 -8.91 10.07
N ASP A 174 -0.07 -9.39 9.69
CA ASP A 174 -0.86 -8.81 8.59
C ASP A 174 -1.23 -7.34 8.88
N ALA A 175 -1.73 -7.05 10.08
CA ALA A 175 -2.13 -5.70 10.48
C ALA A 175 -0.97 -4.69 10.55
N GLU A 176 0.25 -5.14 10.89
CA GLU A 176 1.42 -4.28 11.03
C GLU A 176 2.15 -4.01 9.70
N ARG A 177 1.85 -4.77 8.64
CA ARG A 177 2.58 -4.71 7.36
C ARG A 177 1.79 -3.98 6.28
N VAL A 178 2.54 -3.38 5.35
CA VAL A 178 1.95 -2.81 4.15
C VAL A 178 1.61 -3.94 3.18
N GLY A 179 0.39 -3.92 2.66
CA GLY A 179 -0.12 -4.91 1.72
C GLY A 179 -1.11 -5.87 2.37
N VAL A 180 -1.26 -7.05 1.78
CA VAL A 180 -2.08 -8.14 2.32
C VAL A 180 -1.15 -9.32 2.52
N GLN A 181 -1.12 -9.86 3.74
CA GLN A 181 -0.40 -11.08 4.06
C GLN A 181 -1.35 -12.27 4.02
N LYS A 182 -0.99 -13.28 3.23
CA LYS A 182 -1.79 -14.49 3.13
C LYS A 182 -1.52 -15.40 4.32
N GLU A 183 -2.49 -15.53 5.21
CA GLU A 183 -2.48 -16.56 6.26
C GLU A 183 -2.83 -17.93 5.66
N VAL A 184 -2.01 -18.94 5.96
CA VAL A 184 -2.23 -20.32 5.51
C VAL A 184 -2.08 -21.27 6.70
N PHE A 185 -3.19 -21.81 7.16
CA PHE A 185 -3.20 -22.88 8.16
C PHE A 185 -2.77 -24.19 7.51
N VAL A 186 -1.86 -24.91 8.16
CA VAL A 186 -1.29 -26.16 7.66
C VAL A 186 -1.30 -27.18 8.79
N GLU A 187 -2.04 -28.28 8.61
CA GLU A 187 -1.98 -29.40 9.55
C GLU A 187 -0.73 -30.25 9.26
N GLU A 188 -0.11 -30.81 10.30
CA GLU A 188 1.06 -31.69 10.16
C GLU A 188 0.79 -32.86 9.21
N GLY A 189 1.64 -33.02 8.19
CA GLY A 189 1.52 -34.01 7.13
C GLY A 189 0.73 -33.52 5.90
N GLU A 190 0.11 -32.34 5.95
CA GLU A 190 -0.60 -31.71 4.83
C GLU A 190 0.17 -30.50 4.28
N GLU A 191 1.49 -30.47 4.41
CA GLU A 191 2.29 -29.32 3.99
C GLU A 191 2.25 -29.14 2.46
N PRO A 192 1.93 -27.93 1.96
CA PRO A 192 1.98 -27.64 0.52
C PRO A 192 3.43 -27.66 0.02
N ASP A 193 3.64 -27.96 -1.25
CA ASP A 193 4.98 -28.11 -1.86
C ASP A 193 5.90 -26.91 -1.61
N LYS A 194 5.34 -25.70 -1.62
CA LYS A 194 6.09 -24.48 -1.33
C LYS A 194 6.64 -24.48 0.10
N LEU A 195 5.85 -24.90 1.09
CA LEU A 195 6.30 -24.99 2.48
C LEU A 195 7.31 -26.13 2.67
N LYS A 196 7.09 -27.28 2.02
CA LYS A 196 8.06 -28.39 2.00
C LYS A 196 9.43 -27.94 1.52
N LYS A 197 9.47 -27.21 0.41
CA LYS A 197 10.71 -26.64 -0.13
C LYS A 197 11.37 -25.64 0.81
N ILE A 198 10.60 -24.80 1.52
CA ILE A 198 11.12 -23.83 2.50
C ILE A 198 11.77 -24.54 3.69
N LEU A 199 11.14 -25.60 4.19
CA LEU A 199 11.59 -26.34 5.38
C LEU A 199 12.64 -27.43 5.08
N GLY A 200 12.85 -27.77 3.81
CA GLY A 200 13.71 -28.88 3.38
C GLY A 200 13.11 -30.25 3.71
N LEU A 201 11.79 -30.40 3.55
CA LEU A 201 11.03 -31.64 3.82
C LEU A 201 11.21 -32.72 2.75
#